data_AF-A0A537LW44-F1
#
_entry.id   AF-A0A537LW44-F1
#
_cell.length_a   1.000
_cell.length_b   1.000
_cell.length_c   1.000
_cell.angle_alpha   90.00
_cell.angle_beta   90.00
_cell.angle_gamma   90.00
#
_symmetry.space_group_name_H-M   'P 1'
#
loop_
_entity.id
_entity.type
_entity.pdbx_description
1 polymer ?
#
loop_
_entity_poly.entity_id
_entity_poly.type
_entity_poly.pdbx_seq_one_letter_code
_entity_poly.pdbx_strand_id
1 'polypeptide(L)'
;MSAAAIGRFGFVLHPLYVSQFANKFPIARYLPGRFVEAVFRAVPPFEASQITGIVSPTGARAEGWFIALPWTPRVLLATPPEVLYRRLIQAGRIAERLGAGILGLGAFTKVVGDRGATVARAL
;
A
#
# COMPACT_ATOMS: atom_id res chain seq x y z
N MET A 1 8.48 33.44 10.66
CA MET A 1 9.21 32.21 10.26
C MET A 1 8.31 31.44 9.30
N SER A 2 8.71 31.29 8.04
CA SER A 2 7.94 30.49 7.07
C SER A 2 7.90 29.04 7.56
N ALA A 3 6.71 28.47 7.73
CA ALA A 3 6.60 27.04 8.03
C ALA A 3 7.27 26.27 6.87
N ALA A 4 8.29 25.47 7.17
CA ALA A 4 8.87 24.57 6.18
C ALA A 4 7.74 23.67 5.63
N ALA A 5 7.64 23.56 4.31
CA ALA A 5 6.62 22.74 3.68
C ALA A 5 6.73 21.29 4.17
N ILE A 6 5.61 20.71 4.60
CA ILE A 6 5.57 19.32 5.08
C ILE A 6 5.62 18.41 3.85
N GLY A 7 6.60 17.50 3.80
CA GLY A 7 6.66 16.47 2.78
C GLY A 7 5.54 15.44 2.98
N ARG A 8 4.82 15.10 1.91
CA ARG A 8 3.69 14.15 1.97
C ARG A 8 3.95 12.91 1.14
N PHE A 9 3.76 11.74 1.72
CA PHE A 9 3.97 10.46 1.04
C PHE A 9 2.80 9.48 1.19
N GLY A 10 2.62 8.61 0.21
CA GLY A 10 1.85 7.38 0.32
C GLY A 10 2.79 6.19 0.32
N PHE A 11 2.47 5.14 1.07
CA PHE A 11 3.27 3.91 1.08
C PHE A 11 2.36 2.69 0.96
N VAL A 12 2.49 1.95 -0.14
CA VAL A 12 1.69 0.76 -0.40
C VAL A 12 2.30 -0.43 0.33
N LEU A 13 1.52 -1.05 1.21
CA LEU A 13 1.87 -2.25 1.96
C LEU A 13 0.95 -3.42 1.60
N HIS A 14 1.40 -4.63 1.91
CA HIS A 14 0.63 -5.85 1.72
C HIS A 14 0.95 -6.85 2.86
N PRO A 15 0.04 -7.76 3.21
CA PRO A 15 0.28 -8.76 4.25
C PRO A 15 1.30 -9.80 3.75
N LEU A 16 2.40 -10.00 4.48
CA LEU A 16 3.40 -11.03 4.20
C LEU A 16 2.86 -12.45 4.44
N TYR A 17 1.95 -12.59 5.41
CA TYR A 17 1.33 -13.86 5.76
C TYR A 17 -0.19 -13.72 5.90
N VAL A 18 -0.92 -14.80 5.62
CA VAL A 18 -2.40 -14.82 5.76
C VAL A 18 -2.84 -14.55 7.21
N SER A 19 -2.05 -14.93 8.19
CA SER A 19 -2.34 -14.65 9.60
C SER A 19 -2.41 -13.14 9.91
N GLN A 20 -1.73 -12.29 9.15
CA GLN A 20 -1.74 -10.84 9.38
C GLN A 20 -3.08 -10.18 9.06
N PHE A 21 -3.96 -10.83 8.28
CA PHE A 21 -5.32 -10.33 8.09
C PHE A 21 -6.08 -10.27 9.42
N ALA A 22 -5.79 -11.17 10.36
CA ALA A 22 -6.44 -11.20 11.67
C ALA A 22 -6.16 -9.96 12.52
N ASN A 23 -5.08 -9.21 12.23
CA ASN A 23 -4.74 -7.96 12.94
C ASN A 23 -5.78 -6.87 12.70
N LYS A 24 -6.40 -6.84 11.51
CA LYS A 24 -7.43 -5.86 11.14
C LYS A 24 -8.82 -6.49 11.03
N PHE A 25 -8.90 -7.77 10.74
CA PHE A 25 -10.14 -8.53 10.57
C PHE A 25 -10.10 -9.80 11.44
N PRO A 26 -10.42 -9.70 12.75
CA PRO A 26 -10.25 -10.80 13.70
C PRO A 26 -10.90 -12.13 13.28
N ILE A 27 -12.01 -12.07 12.53
CA ILE A 27 -12.70 -13.24 11.98
C ILE A 27 -11.83 -14.08 11.04
N ALA A 28 -10.86 -13.48 10.35
CA ALA A 28 -9.95 -14.17 9.45
C ALA A 28 -9.11 -15.25 10.16
N ARG A 29 -8.94 -15.14 11.49
CA ARG A 29 -8.25 -16.14 12.32
C ARG A 29 -8.90 -17.53 12.27
N TYR A 30 -10.22 -17.57 12.09
CA TYR A 30 -11.01 -18.80 12.15
C TYR A 30 -11.30 -19.39 10.76
N LEU A 31 -10.87 -18.73 9.69
CA LEU A 31 -11.15 -19.12 8.32
C LEU A 31 -9.93 -19.79 7.68
N PRO A 32 -10.13 -20.77 6.78
CA PRO A 32 -9.03 -21.35 6.02
C PRO A 32 -8.28 -20.28 5.22
N GLY A 33 -6.95 -20.31 5.23
CA GLY A 33 -6.17 -19.23 4.63
C GLY A 33 -6.44 -19.01 3.14
N ARG A 34 -6.68 -20.10 2.39
CA ARG A 34 -7.08 -20.02 0.97
C ARG A 34 -8.40 -19.28 0.78
N PHE A 35 -9.36 -19.45 1.69
CA PHE A 35 -10.64 -18.75 1.67
C PHE A 35 -10.45 -17.25 1.97
N VAL A 36 -9.64 -16.92 2.98
CA VAL A 36 -9.28 -15.52 3.29
C VAL A 36 -8.68 -14.85 2.06
N GLU A 37 -7.68 -15.47 1.44
CA GLU A 37 -7.03 -14.93 0.25
C GLU A 37 -8.01 -14.79 -0.94
N ALA A 38 -8.94 -15.72 -1.12
CA ALA A 38 -9.95 -15.64 -2.16
C ALA A 38 -10.90 -14.45 -1.96
N VAL A 39 -11.38 -14.23 -0.73
CA VAL A 39 -12.25 -13.10 -0.38
C VAL A 39 -11.52 -11.77 -0.60
N PHE A 40 -10.30 -11.65 -0.05
CA PHE A 40 -9.55 -10.40 -0.12
C PHE A 40 -8.98 -10.07 -1.50
N ARG A 41 -9.01 -11.01 -2.45
CA ARG A 41 -8.66 -10.73 -3.85
C ARG A 41 -9.57 -9.68 -4.50
N ALA A 42 -10.85 -9.66 -4.11
CA ALA A 42 -11.83 -8.71 -4.62
C ALA A 42 -11.71 -7.33 -3.96
N VAL A 43 -11.24 -7.26 -2.72
CA VAL A 43 -11.15 -6.04 -1.92
C VAL A 43 -10.19 -5.04 -2.59
N PRO A 44 -10.63 -3.80 -2.87
CA PRO A 44 -9.76 -2.77 -3.44
C PRO A 44 -8.71 -2.31 -2.41
N PRO A 45 -7.63 -1.64 -2.85
CA PRO A 45 -6.73 -0.99 -1.92
C PRO A 45 -7.46 0.03 -1.04
N PHE A 46 -7.01 0.21 0.19
CA PHE A 46 -7.64 1.13 1.14
C PHE A 46 -6.62 1.79 2.07
N GLU A 47 -6.98 2.94 2.64
CA GLU A 47 -6.18 3.61 3.67
C GLU A 47 -6.12 2.74 4.93
N ALA A 48 -4.91 2.33 5.31
CA ALA A 48 -4.67 1.52 6.49
C ALA A 48 -4.48 2.37 7.74
N SER A 49 -3.70 3.45 7.64
CA SER A 49 -3.40 4.38 8.72
C SER A 49 -2.75 5.66 8.18
N GLN A 50 -2.98 6.77 8.87
CA GLN A 50 -2.20 8.00 8.69
C GLN A 50 -0.93 7.96 9.56
N ILE A 51 0.16 8.51 9.04
CA ILE A 51 1.46 8.64 9.69
C ILE A 51 1.74 10.13 9.90
N THR A 52 2.01 10.53 11.13
CA THR A 52 2.26 11.91 11.52
C THR A 52 3.50 12.02 12.41
N GLY A 53 3.96 13.25 12.65
CA GLY A 53 5.05 13.51 13.60
C GLY A 53 6.46 13.14 13.13
N ILE A 54 6.67 12.89 11.84
CA ILE A 54 8.02 12.64 11.31
C ILE A 54 8.79 13.97 11.26
N VAL A 55 9.92 14.01 11.96
CA VAL A 55 10.87 15.14 11.97
C VAL A 55 12.27 14.60 11.77
N SER A 56 12.96 15.09 10.75
CA SER A 56 14.36 14.75 10.47
C SER A 56 15.32 15.54 11.35
N PRO A 57 16.60 15.11 11.49
CA PRO A 57 17.62 15.87 12.22
C PRO A 57 17.87 17.29 11.68
N THR A 58 17.56 17.55 10.39
CA THR A 58 17.68 18.88 9.78
C THR A 58 16.45 19.76 10.00
N GLY A 59 15.42 19.25 10.70
CA GLY A 59 14.17 19.95 10.95
C GLY A 59 13.12 19.80 9.85
N ALA A 60 13.43 19.12 8.74
CA ALA A 60 12.42 18.80 7.71
C ALA A 60 11.35 17.87 8.29
N ARG A 61 10.08 18.10 7.92
CA ARG A 61 8.91 17.38 8.45
C ARG A 61 8.24 16.55 7.36
N ALA A 62 7.63 15.44 7.76
CA ALA A 62 6.82 14.64 6.86
C ALA A 62 5.56 14.09 7.54
N GLU A 63 4.56 13.82 6.71
CA GLU A 63 3.37 13.04 7.04
C GLU A 63 3.01 12.14 5.86
N GLY A 64 2.20 11.12 6.08
CA GLY A 64 1.82 10.25 4.99
C GLY A 64 0.76 9.23 5.34
N TRP A 65 0.54 8.30 4.42
CA TRP A 65 -0.50 7.28 4.56
C TRP A 65 0.02 5.93 4.17
N PHE A 66 -0.29 4.94 5.00
CA PHE A 66 -0.16 3.55 4.62
C PHE A 66 -1.41 3.13 3.86
N ILE A 67 -1.20 2.53 2.69
CA ILE A 67 -2.27 2.08 1.81
C ILE A 67 -2.13 0.57 1.68
N ALA A 68 -3.10 -0.16 2.19
CA ALA A 68 -3.08 -1.62 2.12
C ALA A 68 -3.56 -2.09 0.75
N LEU A 69 -2.73 -2.85 0.05
CA LEU A 69 -3.13 -3.79 -0.98
C LEU A 69 -3.32 -5.16 -0.29
N PRO A 70 -4.55 -5.64 -0.06
CA PRO A 70 -4.81 -6.79 0.81
C PRO A 70 -4.52 -8.14 0.12
N TRP A 71 -3.39 -8.26 -0.58
CA TRP A 71 -2.98 -9.45 -1.32
C TRP A 71 -1.69 -10.02 -0.74
N THR A 72 -1.64 -11.31 -0.48
CA THR A 72 -0.42 -11.98 0.03
C THR A 72 0.66 -12.08 -1.06
N PRO A 73 1.93 -12.36 -0.71
CA PRO A 73 2.96 -12.69 -1.70
C PRO A 73 2.52 -13.76 -2.70
N ARG A 74 1.80 -14.78 -2.23
CA ARG A 74 1.29 -15.85 -3.09
C ARG A 74 0.27 -15.32 -4.10
N VAL A 75 -0.68 -14.48 -3.68
CA VAL A 75 -1.66 -13.86 -4.59
C VAL A 75 -0.95 -12.93 -5.57
N LEU A 76 0.01 -12.13 -5.09
CA LEU A 76 0.80 -11.22 -5.93
C LEU A 76 1.53 -11.99 -7.03
N LEU A 77 2.33 -13.00 -6.66
CA LEU A 77 3.12 -13.81 -7.60
C LEU A 77 2.27 -14.61 -8.59
N ALA A 78 1.06 -15.00 -8.20
CA ALA A 78 0.12 -15.72 -9.05
C ALA A 78 -0.77 -14.81 -9.92
N THR A 79 -0.64 -13.48 -9.78
CA THR A 79 -1.48 -12.52 -10.50
C THR A 79 -0.73 -11.94 -11.69
N PRO A 80 -1.35 -11.86 -12.88
CA PRO A 80 -0.74 -11.21 -14.03
C PRO A 80 -0.30 -9.76 -13.71
N PRO A 81 0.88 -9.32 -14.17
CA PRO A 81 1.41 -7.99 -13.86
C PRO A 81 0.43 -6.85 -14.17
N GLU A 82 -0.34 -6.94 -15.25
CA GLU A 82 -1.30 -5.91 -15.68
C GLU A 82 -2.42 -5.72 -14.64
N VAL A 83 -2.86 -6.81 -14.02
CA VAL A 83 -3.88 -6.78 -12.97
C VAL A 83 -3.30 -6.18 -11.68
N LEU A 84 -2.04 -6.51 -11.36
CA LEU A 84 -1.33 -5.89 -10.25
C LEU A 84 -1.16 -4.38 -10.47
N TYR A 85 -0.75 -3.95 -11.66
CA TYR A 85 -0.59 -2.52 -11.98
C TYR A 85 -1.89 -1.74 -11.79
N ARG A 86 -3.04 -2.26 -12.22
CA ARG A 86 -4.34 -1.62 -11.98
C ARG A 86 -4.61 -1.41 -10.49
N ARG A 87 -4.28 -2.39 -9.64
CA ARG A 87 -4.43 -2.26 -8.19
C ARG A 87 -3.43 -1.26 -7.59
N LEU A 88 -2.18 -1.26 -8.05
CA LEU A 88 -1.18 -0.30 -7.57
C LEU A 88 -1.50 1.14 -7.99
N ILE A 89 -2.05 1.34 -9.19
CA ILE A 89 -2.55 2.65 -9.65
C ILE A 89 -3.74 3.10 -8.78
N GLN A 90 -4.67 2.20 -8.44
CA GLN A 90 -5.75 2.52 -7.49
C GLN A 90 -5.19 2.97 -6.13
N ALA A 91 -4.17 2.28 -5.61
CA ALA A 91 -3.48 2.69 -4.39
C ALA A 91 -2.80 4.06 -4.55
N GLY A 92 -2.16 4.33 -5.68
CA GLY A 92 -1.60 5.64 -6.01
C GLY A 92 -2.63 6.76 -6.05
N ARG A 93 -3.78 6.54 -6.70
CA ARG A 93 -4.89 7.52 -6.72
C ARG A 93 -5.51 7.74 -5.34
N ILE A 94 -5.44 6.76 -4.42
CA ILE A 94 -5.78 7.00 -3.00
C ILE A 94 -4.75 7.95 -2.38
N ALA A 95 -3.46 7.70 -2.58
CA ALA A 95 -2.39 8.56 -2.04
C ALA A 95 -2.49 10.01 -2.54
N GLU A 96 -2.72 10.21 -3.84
CA GLU A 96 -2.87 11.54 -4.44
C GLU A 96 -4.06 12.31 -3.85
N ARG A 97 -5.21 11.65 -3.69
CA ARG A 97 -6.39 12.28 -3.07
C ARG A 97 -6.15 12.69 -1.63
N LEU A 98 -5.25 11.98 -0.93
CA LEU A 98 -4.82 12.32 0.42
C LEU A 98 -3.74 13.44 0.42
N GLY A 99 -3.23 13.83 -0.74
CA GLY A 99 -2.24 14.90 -0.90
C GLY A 99 -0.79 14.43 -0.89
N ALA A 100 -0.54 13.13 -1.08
CA ALA A 100 0.82 12.61 -1.23
C ALA A 100 1.46 13.05 -2.55
N GLY A 101 2.68 13.57 -2.49
CA GLY A 101 3.48 13.90 -3.68
C GLY A 101 4.44 12.79 -4.10
N ILE A 102 4.63 11.77 -3.25
CA ILE A 102 5.51 10.63 -3.51
C ILE A 102 4.79 9.34 -3.12
N LEU A 103 4.89 8.30 -3.94
CA LEU A 103 4.35 6.97 -3.66
C LEU A 103 5.49 5.94 -3.51
N GLY A 104 5.58 5.32 -2.33
CA GLY A 104 6.46 4.18 -2.09
C GLY A 104 5.77 2.84 -2.34
N LEU A 105 6.45 1.92 -3.03
CA LEU A 105 6.00 0.54 -3.26
C LEU A 105 6.76 -0.42 -2.35
N GLY A 106 6.11 -0.91 -1.30
CA GLY A 106 6.70 -1.79 -0.29
C GLY A 106 6.81 -3.27 -0.68
N ALA A 107 7.94 -3.89 -0.31
CA ALA A 107 8.14 -5.34 -0.38
C ALA A 107 7.85 -5.95 -1.77
N PHE A 108 6.89 -6.87 -1.90
CA PHE A 108 6.63 -7.59 -3.15
C PHE A 108 5.94 -6.72 -4.21
N THR A 109 5.36 -5.56 -3.84
CA THR A 109 4.67 -4.69 -4.81
C THR A 109 5.62 -4.04 -5.80
N LYS A 110 6.92 -3.90 -5.46
CA LYS A 110 7.97 -3.48 -6.43
C LYS A 110 8.62 -4.63 -7.19
N VAL A 111 8.54 -5.86 -6.67
CA VAL A 111 9.28 -7.03 -7.20
C VAL A 111 8.51 -7.71 -8.33
N VAL A 112 7.19 -7.80 -8.22
CA VAL A 112 6.34 -8.60 -9.13
C VAL A 112 5.99 -7.85 -10.43
N GLY A 113 6.77 -6.84 -10.82
CA GLY A 113 6.53 -6.02 -12.01
C GLY A 113 7.74 -5.21 -12.45
N ASP A 114 7.50 -4.03 -13.02
CA ASP A 114 8.53 -3.16 -13.62
C ASP A 114 9.16 -2.14 -12.65
N ARG A 115 9.23 -2.50 -11.36
CA ARG A 115 9.71 -1.63 -10.27
C ARG A 115 8.93 -0.32 -10.12
N GLY A 116 7.71 -0.27 -10.64
CA GLY A 116 6.80 0.87 -10.51
C GLY A 116 6.84 1.83 -11.70
N ALA A 117 7.58 1.55 -12.77
CA ALA A 117 7.65 2.44 -13.93
C ALA A 117 6.27 2.64 -14.59
N THR A 118 5.45 1.60 -14.68
CA THR A 118 4.08 1.70 -15.20
C THR A 118 3.17 2.49 -14.28
N VAL A 119 3.32 2.33 -12.97
CA VAL A 119 2.53 3.09 -11.99
C VAL A 119 2.91 4.57 -12.06
N ALA A 120 4.20 4.90 -12.11
CA ALA A 120 4.69 6.27 -12.19
C ALA A 120 4.26 7.00 -13.47
N ARG A 121 4.13 6.30 -14.61
CA ARG A 121 3.59 6.88 -15.86
C ARG A 121 2.08 7.15 -15.81
N ALA A 122 1.37 6.47 -14.92
CA ALA A 122 -0.09 6.47 -14.88
C ALA A 122 -0.68 7.36 -13.77
N LEU A 123 0.16 7.95 -12.92
CA LEU A 123 -0.21 8.89 -11.86
C LEU A 123 0.16 10.30 -12.29
#